data_AF-A0A515DC73-F1
#
_entry.id   AF-A0A515DC73-F1
#
_cell.length_a   1.000
_cell.length_b   1.000
_cell.length_c   1.000
_cell.angle_alpha   90.00
_cell.angle_beta   90.00
_cell.angle_gamma   90.00
#
_symmetry.space_group_name_H-M   'P 1'
#
loop_
_entity.id
_entity.type
_entity.pdbx_description
1 polymer ?
#
loop_
_entity_poly.entity_id
_entity_poly.type
_entity_poly.pdbx_seq_one_letter_code
_entity_poly.pdbx_strand_id
1 'polypeptide(L)'
;MNRASASRSSSTPRPSRRSAKSRSRRNRSALPVKRGPVSLLLVWDLPVRLLHWVLAVAVAVAWLSTLGWFRAHEPAGYVALGAVAARLAWGFTGGRYARFSQFVRGPGATLEYMRSLWAGRESRYLGHNPLGGWMALALLGCVAALGITGWLYTTDAFWGMAWLDRLHAALAWLLLGLAATHLAGVVFTSRRQRENLVRAMLGGNKAAPRPGDVD
;
A
#
# COMPACT_ATOMS: atom_id res chain seq x y z
N MET A 1 -53.07 -16.96 78.39
CA MET A 1 -53.09 -15.48 78.30
C MET A 1 -53.66 -15.09 76.93
N ASN A 2 -54.72 -14.26 76.93
CA ASN A 2 -55.38 -13.48 75.84
C ASN A 2 -55.78 -14.17 74.52
N ARG A 3 -57.08 -14.27 74.16
CA ARG A 3 -57.98 -13.25 73.54
C ARG A 3 -57.44 -12.76 72.18
N ALA A 4 -58.17 -12.64 71.06
CA ALA A 4 -59.60 -12.72 70.75
C ALA A 4 -59.79 -12.81 69.22
N SER A 5 -61.03 -13.14 68.85
CA SER A 5 -61.69 -13.16 67.54
C SER A 5 -61.49 -11.90 66.66
N ALA A 6 -61.58 -12.06 65.32
CA ALA A 6 -62.72 -11.58 64.52
C ALA A 6 -62.47 -11.61 62.99
N SER A 7 -63.56 -11.92 62.30
CA SER A 7 -63.84 -12.03 60.86
C SER A 7 -63.86 -10.72 60.06
N ARG A 8 -63.70 -10.83 58.71
CA ARG A 8 -64.46 -10.17 57.59
C ARG A 8 -63.57 -10.17 56.33
N SER A 9 -63.84 -10.97 55.29
CA SER A 9 -64.81 -10.79 54.17
C SER A 9 -64.48 -9.68 53.15
N SER A 10 -64.38 -10.11 51.89
CA SER A 10 -64.69 -9.43 50.62
C SER A 10 -63.84 -8.23 50.15
N SER A 11 -63.16 -8.39 49.00
CA SER A 11 -63.68 -7.95 47.70
C SER A 11 -62.57 -7.87 46.63
N THR A 12 -62.77 -8.57 45.53
CA THR A 12 -61.97 -8.55 44.31
C THR A 12 -62.31 -7.33 43.46
N PRO A 13 -61.35 -6.63 42.86
CA PRO A 13 -61.60 -5.80 41.69
C PRO A 13 -61.16 -6.49 40.39
N ARG A 14 -62.03 -6.38 39.38
CA ARG A 14 -61.96 -6.89 38.01
C ARG A 14 -60.72 -6.41 37.21
N PRO A 15 -60.34 -7.15 36.14
CA PRO A 15 -59.28 -6.74 35.22
C PRO A 15 -59.74 -5.59 34.31
N SER A 16 -58.95 -4.52 34.22
CA SER A 16 -59.19 -3.41 33.31
C SER A 16 -58.85 -3.81 31.87
N ARG A 17 -59.87 -4.11 31.07
CA ARG A 17 -59.82 -4.03 29.62
C ARG A 17 -59.75 -2.57 29.20
N ARG A 18 -58.64 -2.11 28.63
CA ARG A 18 -58.63 -0.95 27.72
C ARG A 18 -57.54 -1.05 26.65
N SER A 19 -58.05 -1.08 25.41
CA SER A 19 -57.47 -0.57 24.17
C SER A 19 -56.35 -1.35 23.48
N ALA A 20 -56.79 -2.26 22.60
CA ALA A 20 -56.12 -2.50 21.33
C ALA A 20 -56.24 -1.26 20.43
N LYS A 21 -55.10 -0.62 20.14
CA LYS A 21 -54.83 0.14 18.90
C LYS A 21 -53.40 -0.24 18.51
N SER A 22 -53.21 -1.25 17.66
CA SER A 22 -53.13 -1.06 16.20
C SER A 22 -52.47 0.26 15.82
N ARG A 23 -51.15 0.21 15.61
CA ARG A 23 -50.50 0.74 14.39
C ARG A 23 -48.99 0.46 14.46
N SER A 24 -48.58 -0.58 13.74
CA SER A 24 -47.57 -0.45 12.69
C SER A 24 -46.36 0.44 13.05
N ARG A 25 -45.42 -0.06 13.86
CA ARG A 25 -44.00 0.35 13.74
C ARG A 25 -43.39 -0.34 12.52
N ARG A 26 -43.95 0.00 11.36
CA ARG A 26 -43.44 -0.32 10.03
C ARG A 26 -42.35 0.71 9.73
N ASN A 27 -41.17 0.24 9.33
CA ASN A 27 -40.08 1.03 8.78
C ASN A 27 -39.72 2.31 9.55
N ARG A 28 -38.79 2.19 10.52
CA ARG A 28 -37.75 3.22 10.60
C ARG A 28 -37.00 3.14 9.30
N SER A 29 -37.38 4.03 8.38
CA SER A 29 -36.60 4.44 7.22
C SER A 29 -35.12 4.38 7.59
N ALA A 30 -34.41 3.42 7.01
CA ALA A 30 -32.97 3.54 6.87
C ALA A 30 -32.77 4.91 6.24
N LEU A 31 -32.26 5.86 7.03
CA LEU A 31 -31.91 7.16 6.51
C LEU A 31 -31.04 6.90 5.29
N PRO A 32 -31.34 7.50 4.12
CA PRO A 32 -30.45 7.38 2.99
C PRO A 32 -29.09 7.88 3.48
N VAL A 33 -28.12 6.96 3.61
CA VAL A 33 -26.73 7.33 3.84
C VAL A 33 -26.40 8.22 2.66
N LYS A 34 -26.40 9.54 2.87
CA LYS A 34 -25.86 10.49 1.90
C LYS A 34 -24.45 9.99 1.64
N ARG A 35 -24.24 9.33 0.51
CA ARG A 35 -22.90 9.08 -0.01
C ARG A 35 -22.35 10.47 -0.27
N GLY A 36 -21.62 11.01 0.69
CA GLY A 36 -20.84 12.22 0.49
C GLY A 36 -19.98 12.04 -0.76
N PRO A 37 -19.54 13.14 -1.40
CA PRO A 37 -18.59 13.04 -2.50
C PRO A 37 -17.46 12.10 -2.08
N VAL A 38 -17.15 11.11 -2.93
CA VAL A 38 -16.11 10.11 -2.66
C VAL A 38 -14.85 10.89 -2.28
N SER A 39 -14.49 10.89 -1.01
CA SER A 39 -13.33 11.62 -0.52
C SER A 39 -12.09 10.91 -1.02
N LEU A 40 -11.56 11.38 -2.15
CA LEU A 40 -10.28 10.93 -2.67
C LEU A 40 -9.20 11.38 -1.68
N LEU A 41 -8.51 10.43 -1.06
CA LEU A 41 -7.33 10.74 -0.28
C LEU A 41 -6.14 10.82 -1.23
N LEU A 42 -5.41 11.94 -1.16
CA LEU A 42 -4.11 12.08 -1.80
C LEU A 42 -3.11 11.26 -0.98
N VAL A 43 -2.98 9.98 -1.32
CA VAL A 43 -2.11 9.04 -0.59
C VAL A 43 -0.66 9.18 -1.05
N TRP A 44 -0.46 9.53 -2.32
CA TRP A 44 0.86 9.66 -2.93
C TRP A 44 1.09 11.11 -3.33
N ASP A 45 2.01 11.75 -2.63
CA ASP A 45 2.45 13.10 -2.91
C ASP A 45 3.18 13.17 -4.26
N LEU A 46 3.09 14.35 -4.90
CA LEU A 46 3.63 14.59 -6.23
C LEU A 46 5.12 14.20 -6.37
N PRO A 47 6.01 14.48 -5.39
CA PRO A 47 7.42 14.10 -5.48
C PRO A 47 7.63 12.59 -5.59
N VAL A 48 6.91 11.77 -4.81
CA VAL A 48 7.05 10.30 -4.86
C VAL A 48 6.63 9.77 -6.23
N ARG A 49 5.55 10.31 -6.80
CA ARG A 49 5.08 9.92 -8.13
C ARG A 49 6.08 10.30 -9.22
N LEU A 50 6.58 11.53 -9.19
CA LEU A 50 7.54 12.02 -10.17
C LEU A 50 8.83 11.18 -10.11
N LEU A 51 9.39 10.98 -8.91
CA LEU A 51 10.60 10.19 -8.71
C LEU A 51 10.41 8.73 -9.16
N HIS A 52 9.24 8.13 -8.90
CA HIS A 52 8.95 6.79 -9.38
C HIS A 52 8.93 6.69 -10.90
N TRP A 53 8.23 7.59 -11.59
CA TRP A 53 8.15 7.54 -13.06
C TRP A 53 9.47 7.92 -13.73
N VAL A 54 10.21 8.89 -13.18
CA VAL A 54 11.58 9.19 -13.63
C VAL A 54 12.47 7.96 -13.49
N LEU A 55 12.44 7.28 -12.33
CA LEU A 55 13.20 6.07 -12.11
C LEU A 55 12.81 4.95 -13.07
N ALA A 56 11.51 4.70 -13.26
CA ALA A 56 11.01 3.67 -14.15
C ALA A 56 11.40 3.92 -15.62
N VAL A 57 11.28 5.16 -16.10
CA VAL A 57 11.69 5.54 -17.45
C VAL A 57 13.21 5.45 -17.60
N ALA A 58 13.98 5.92 -16.62
CA ALA A 58 15.44 5.84 -16.67
C ALA A 58 15.94 4.39 -16.72
N VAL A 59 15.36 3.49 -15.92
CA VAL A 59 15.65 2.05 -15.97
C VAL A 59 15.28 1.46 -17.34
N ALA A 60 14.11 1.81 -17.89
CA ALA A 60 13.68 1.32 -19.20
C ALA A 60 14.62 1.80 -20.32
N VAL A 61 15.02 3.08 -20.31
CA VAL A 61 15.98 3.65 -21.26
C VAL A 61 17.35 2.98 -21.09
N ALA A 62 17.84 2.81 -19.87
CA ALA A 62 19.11 2.12 -19.61
C ALA A 62 19.09 0.69 -20.16
N TRP A 63 18.01 -0.06 -19.94
CA TRP A 63 17.88 -1.41 -20.49
C TRP A 63 17.78 -1.41 -22.03
N LEU A 64 16.88 -0.62 -22.61
CA LEU A 64 16.69 -0.58 -24.06
C LEU A 64 17.92 -0.07 -24.80
N SER A 65 18.71 0.80 -24.18
CA SER A 65 19.96 1.33 -24.77
C SER A 65 20.97 0.23 -25.13
N THR A 66 20.93 -0.92 -24.44
CA THR A 66 21.81 -2.05 -24.72
C THR A 66 21.52 -2.76 -26.05
N LEU A 67 20.36 -2.48 -26.66
CA LEU A 67 19.94 -3.10 -27.92
C LEU A 67 20.54 -2.45 -29.19
N GLY A 68 21.36 -1.40 -29.06
CA GLY A 68 22.02 -0.78 -30.23
C GLY A 68 22.38 0.70 -30.12
N TRP A 69 22.15 1.33 -28.97
CA TRP A 69 22.30 2.77 -28.74
C TRP A 69 22.88 3.04 -27.35
N PHE A 70 23.96 2.31 -27.04
CA PHE A 70 24.56 2.22 -25.71
C PHE A 70 25.03 3.57 -25.14
N ARG A 71 25.23 4.59 -25.98
CA ARG A 71 25.55 5.97 -25.56
C ARG A 71 24.53 6.56 -24.58
N ALA A 72 23.29 6.06 -24.59
CA ALA A 72 22.25 6.48 -23.65
C ALA A 72 22.28 5.73 -22.30
N HIS A 73 23.01 4.60 -22.21
CA HIS A 73 23.02 3.72 -21.04
C HIS A 73 23.53 4.44 -19.79
N GLU A 74 24.74 5.00 -19.88
CA GLU A 74 25.40 5.67 -18.76
C GLU A 74 24.62 6.92 -18.29
N PRO A 75 24.20 7.86 -19.16
CA PRO A 75 23.36 8.98 -18.75
C PRO A 75 22.05 8.53 -18.07
N ALA A 76 21.38 7.51 -18.60
CA ALA A 76 20.17 6.96 -17.99
C ALA A 76 20.45 6.35 -16.61
N GLY A 77 21.61 5.69 -16.45
CA GLY A 77 22.10 5.19 -15.17
C GLY A 77 22.27 6.30 -14.12
N TYR A 78 22.88 7.43 -14.49
CA TYR A 78 23.03 8.57 -13.58
C TYR A 78 21.69 9.23 -13.23
N VAL A 79 20.75 9.33 -14.18
CA VAL A 79 19.38 9.80 -13.88
C VAL A 79 18.68 8.87 -12.90
N ALA A 80 18.80 7.55 -13.09
CA ALA A 80 18.25 6.56 -12.17
C ALA A 80 18.88 6.67 -10.77
N LEU A 81 20.21 6.80 -10.68
CA LEU A 81 20.93 6.97 -9.42
C LEU A 81 20.52 8.26 -8.69
N GLY A 82 20.39 9.38 -9.42
CA GLY A 82 19.90 10.65 -8.89
C GLY A 82 18.46 10.55 -8.37
N ALA A 83 17.58 9.86 -9.10
CA ALA A 83 16.20 9.61 -8.67
C ALA A 83 16.14 8.75 -7.40
N VAL A 84 17.02 7.73 -7.29
CA VAL A 84 17.16 6.94 -6.06
C VAL A 84 17.63 7.80 -4.89
N ALA A 85 18.68 8.61 -5.08
CA ALA A 85 19.19 9.49 -4.03
C ALA A 85 18.12 10.48 -3.54
N ALA A 86 17.42 11.13 -4.48
CA ALA A 86 16.31 12.03 -4.16
C ALA A 86 15.16 11.30 -3.43
N ARG A 87 14.84 10.06 -3.84
CA ARG A 87 13.80 9.25 -3.18
C ARG A 87 14.20 8.83 -1.78
N LEU A 88 15.48 8.50 -1.56
CA LEU A 88 16.01 8.19 -0.23
C LEU A 88 15.88 9.42 0.67
N ALA A 89 16.37 10.58 0.24
CA ALA A 89 16.23 11.83 0.99
C ALA A 89 14.76 12.13 1.33
N TRP A 90 13.86 12.05 0.34
CA TRP A 90 12.43 12.25 0.53
C TRP A 90 11.78 11.19 1.44
N GLY A 91 12.33 9.98 1.51
CA GLY A 91 11.86 8.93 2.41
C GLY A 91 12.21 9.15 3.88
N PHE A 92 13.07 10.13 4.18
CA PHE A 92 13.34 10.56 5.55
C PHE A 92 12.65 11.89 5.87
N THR A 93 12.64 12.85 4.95
CA THR A 93 12.15 14.21 5.21
C THR A 93 10.72 14.48 4.71
N GLY A 94 10.18 13.64 3.82
CA GLY A 94 8.89 13.84 3.17
C GLY A 94 7.66 13.64 4.06
N GLY A 95 6.48 13.71 3.43
CA GLY A 95 5.17 13.57 4.09
C GLY A 95 4.93 12.18 4.70
N ARG A 96 3.87 12.04 5.52
CA ARG A 96 3.56 10.82 6.30
C ARG A 96 3.65 9.52 5.48
N TYR A 97 3.10 9.51 4.27
CA TYR A 97 3.04 8.33 3.39
C TYR A 97 4.31 8.10 2.56
N ALA A 98 5.22 9.08 2.50
CA ALA A 98 6.49 8.97 1.79
C ALA A 98 7.59 8.34 2.65
N ARG A 99 7.45 8.39 3.98
CA ARG A 99 8.47 7.98 4.95
C ARG A 99 8.63 6.47 5.03
N PHE A 100 9.87 5.98 4.98
CA PHE A 100 10.16 4.54 5.07
C PHE A 100 9.58 3.90 6.33
N SER A 101 9.62 4.59 7.47
CA SER A 101 9.07 4.11 8.74
C SER A 101 7.56 3.87 8.73
N GLN A 102 6.81 4.50 7.82
CA GLN A 102 5.36 4.32 7.74
C GLN A 102 4.98 3.04 6.97
N PHE A 103 5.73 2.70 5.93
CA PHE A 103 5.37 1.62 5.00
C PHE A 103 6.29 0.39 5.06
N VAL A 104 7.48 0.51 5.62
CA VAL A 104 8.38 -0.64 5.86
C VAL A 104 8.05 -1.23 7.23
N ARG A 105 7.36 -2.37 7.22
CA ARG A 105 7.00 -3.10 8.45
C ARG A 105 8.09 -4.11 8.80
N GLY A 106 8.25 -4.36 10.10
CA GLY A 106 9.21 -5.33 10.62
C GLY A 106 8.95 -6.76 10.11
N PRO A 107 9.97 -7.64 10.15
CA PRO A 107 9.91 -8.98 9.55
C PRO A 107 8.75 -9.84 10.06
N GLY A 108 8.43 -9.76 11.37
CA GLY A 108 7.30 -10.49 11.96
C GLY A 108 5.94 -10.09 11.34
N ALA A 109 5.68 -8.78 11.21
CA ALA A 109 4.46 -8.27 10.60
C ALA A 109 4.37 -8.59 9.10
N THR A 110 5.51 -8.60 8.40
CA THR A 110 5.55 -9.03 6.99
C THR A 110 5.22 -10.51 6.84
N LEU A 111 5.77 -11.38 7.69
CA LEU A 111 5.47 -12.81 7.69
C LEU A 111 3.99 -13.09 8.03
N GLU A 112 3.43 -12.37 9.00
CA GLU A 112 2.01 -12.47 9.35
C GLU A 112 1.11 -12.02 8.19
N TYR A 113 1.47 -10.92 7.52
CA TYR A 113 0.78 -10.47 6.33
C TYR A 113 0.86 -11.51 5.20
N MET A 114 2.03 -12.11 4.97
CA MET A 114 2.18 -13.19 3.99
C MET A 114 1.24 -14.35 4.32
N ARG A 115 1.25 -14.86 5.55
CA ARG A 115 0.35 -15.96 5.97
C ARG A 115 -1.12 -15.61 5.75
N SER A 116 -1.51 -14.38 6.08
CA SER A 116 -2.87 -13.88 5.86
C SER A 116 -3.23 -13.78 4.38
N LEU A 117 -2.28 -13.40 3.53
CA LEU A 117 -2.43 -13.33 2.07
C LEU A 117 -2.69 -14.71 1.46
N TRP A 118 -1.89 -15.71 1.87
CA TRP A 118 -2.06 -17.12 1.47
C TRP A 118 -3.40 -17.68 1.94
N ALA A 119 -3.87 -17.25 3.12
CA ALA A 119 -5.13 -17.68 3.70
C ALA A 119 -6.38 -16.92 3.19
N GLY A 120 -6.23 -15.93 2.30
CA GLY A 120 -7.39 -15.17 1.79
C GLY A 120 -7.93 -14.08 2.73
N ARG A 121 -7.20 -13.73 3.80
CA ARG A 121 -7.70 -12.90 4.92
C ARG A 121 -6.89 -11.62 5.14
N GLU A 122 -6.16 -11.15 4.14
CA GLU A 122 -5.32 -9.96 4.27
C GLU A 122 -6.13 -8.67 4.48
N SER A 123 -5.61 -7.79 5.34
CA SER A 123 -6.12 -6.44 5.49
C SER A 123 -5.78 -5.58 4.27
N ARG A 124 -6.66 -4.63 3.92
CA ARG A 124 -6.40 -3.64 2.88
C ARG A 124 -5.57 -2.50 3.47
N TYR A 125 -4.36 -2.30 2.94
CA TYR A 125 -3.48 -1.19 3.32
C TYR A 125 -3.72 0.02 2.42
N LEU A 126 -3.83 1.21 3.01
CA LEU A 126 -4.02 2.45 2.26
C LEU A 126 -2.73 2.89 1.55
N GLY A 127 -1.59 2.80 2.24
CA GLY A 127 -0.24 2.97 1.67
C GLY A 127 0.28 1.70 1.00
N HIS A 128 1.54 1.33 1.28
CA HIS A 128 2.06 0.02 0.86
C HIS A 128 1.62 -1.05 1.84
N ASN A 129 1.30 -2.23 1.31
CA ASN A 129 1.29 -3.43 2.14
C ASN A 129 2.74 -3.81 2.54
N PRO A 130 2.94 -4.63 3.58
CA PRO A 130 4.28 -4.99 4.05
C PRO A 130 5.20 -5.54 2.94
N LEU A 131 4.68 -6.41 2.07
CA LEU A 131 5.44 -6.96 0.93
C LEU A 131 5.86 -5.88 -0.07
N GLY A 132 4.98 -4.94 -0.37
CA GLY A 132 5.22 -3.81 -1.27
C GLY A 132 6.27 -2.86 -0.71
N GLY A 133 6.28 -2.64 0.61
CA GLY A 133 7.32 -1.85 1.27
C GLY A 133 8.71 -2.47 1.14
N TRP A 134 8.82 -3.78 1.36
CA TRP A 134 10.08 -4.51 1.17
C TRP A 134 10.52 -4.56 -0.30
N MET A 135 9.58 -4.74 -1.23
CA MET A 135 9.88 -4.68 -2.67
C MET A 135 10.42 -3.30 -3.09
N ALA A 136 9.87 -2.20 -2.55
CA ALA A 136 10.37 -0.86 -2.83
C ALA A 136 11.83 -0.69 -2.37
N LEU A 137 12.18 -1.19 -1.18
CA LEU A 137 13.57 -1.17 -0.70
C LEU A 137 14.49 -2.04 -1.57
N ALA A 138 14.04 -3.23 -1.97
CA ALA A 138 14.81 -4.12 -2.83
C ALA A 138 15.12 -3.48 -4.20
N LEU A 139 14.12 -2.85 -4.83
CA LEU A 139 14.31 -2.14 -6.09
C LEU A 139 15.24 -0.92 -5.94
N LEU A 140 15.04 -0.10 -4.91
CA LEU A 140 15.91 1.07 -4.67
C LEU A 140 17.36 0.64 -4.41
N GLY A 141 17.57 -0.39 -3.59
CA GLY A 141 18.90 -0.93 -3.31
C GLY A 141 19.57 -1.53 -4.54
N CYS A 142 18.81 -2.28 -5.35
CA CYS A 142 19.32 -2.87 -6.58
C CYS A 142 19.74 -1.79 -7.61
N VAL A 143 18.90 -0.76 -7.81
CA VAL A 143 19.25 0.35 -8.71
C VAL A 143 20.42 1.17 -8.17
N ALA A 144 20.51 1.40 -6.86
CA ALA A 144 21.68 2.03 -6.26
C ALA A 144 22.97 1.23 -6.53
N ALA A 145 22.93 -0.10 -6.35
CA ALA A 145 24.07 -0.97 -6.63
C ALA A 145 24.45 -0.97 -8.13
N LEU A 146 23.48 -0.94 -9.04
CA LEU A 146 23.74 -0.77 -10.47
C LEU A 146 24.40 0.57 -10.78
N GLY A 147 23.89 1.67 -10.22
CA GLY A 147 24.48 2.99 -10.41
C GLY A 147 25.90 3.08 -9.88
N ILE A 148 26.18 2.49 -8.71
CA ILE A 148 27.52 2.45 -8.12
C ILE A 148 28.46 1.58 -8.95
N THR A 149 28.04 0.37 -9.35
CA THR A 149 28.89 -0.52 -10.16
C THR A 149 29.15 0.04 -11.55
N GLY A 150 28.17 0.71 -12.15
CA GLY A 150 28.33 1.42 -13.42
C GLY A 150 29.28 2.61 -13.30
N TRP A 151 29.17 3.41 -12.24
CA TRP A 151 30.10 4.51 -11.97
C TRP A 151 31.52 3.99 -11.70
N LEU A 152 31.70 2.91 -10.94
CA LEU A 152 33.03 2.32 -10.72
C LEU A 152 33.69 1.94 -12.05
N TYR A 153 32.94 1.44 -13.03
CA TYR A 153 33.47 1.07 -14.34
C TYR A 153 34.08 2.25 -15.12
N THR A 154 33.74 3.49 -14.77
CA THR A 154 34.30 4.71 -15.40
C THR A 154 35.58 5.19 -14.73
N THR A 155 36.03 4.54 -13.65
CA THR A 155 37.24 4.90 -12.91
C THR A 155 38.44 4.08 -13.35
N ASP A 156 39.63 4.70 -13.37
CA ASP A 156 40.89 4.02 -13.74
C ASP A 156 41.19 2.79 -12.89
N ALA A 157 40.77 2.80 -11.62
CA ALA A 157 41.00 1.72 -10.68
C ALA A 157 40.18 0.46 -10.99
N PHE A 158 39.03 0.59 -11.66
CA PHE A 158 38.09 -0.52 -11.89
C PHE A 158 37.77 -0.78 -13.36
N TRP A 159 38.23 0.07 -14.27
CA TRP A 159 38.08 -0.12 -15.69
C TRP A 159 38.69 -1.45 -16.16
N GLY A 160 37.93 -2.21 -16.96
CA GLY A 160 38.36 -3.50 -17.53
C GLY A 160 38.29 -4.70 -16.57
N MET A 161 37.84 -4.52 -15.33
CA MET A 161 37.73 -5.63 -14.38
C MET A 161 36.51 -6.52 -14.65
N ALA A 162 36.77 -7.74 -15.14
CA ALA A 162 35.74 -8.72 -15.53
C ALA A 162 34.78 -9.16 -14.40
N TRP A 163 35.18 -9.05 -13.12
CA TRP A 163 34.27 -9.36 -12.02
C TRP A 163 33.22 -8.27 -11.81
N LEU A 164 33.58 -7.00 -12.07
CA LEU A 164 32.68 -5.86 -11.90
C LEU A 164 31.64 -5.81 -13.02
N ASP A 165 32.07 -6.09 -14.26
CA ASP A 165 31.15 -6.26 -15.40
C ASP A 165 30.13 -7.38 -15.13
N ARG A 166 30.60 -8.56 -14.70
CA ARG A 166 29.73 -9.67 -14.32
C ARG A 166 28.78 -9.33 -13.18
N LEU A 167 29.24 -8.58 -12.18
CA LEU A 167 28.40 -8.12 -11.08
C LEU A 167 27.31 -7.15 -11.59
N HIS A 168 27.67 -6.17 -12.41
CA HIS A 168 26.72 -5.22 -12.98
C HIS A 168 25.66 -5.95 -13.84
N ALA A 169 26.09 -6.89 -14.69
CA ALA A 169 25.19 -7.72 -15.48
C ALA A 169 24.27 -8.59 -14.61
N ALA A 170 24.80 -9.22 -13.56
CA ALA A 170 24.00 -10.02 -12.62
C ALA A 170 22.95 -9.16 -11.89
N LEU A 171 23.33 -7.96 -11.45
CA LEU A 171 22.41 -6.99 -10.85
C LEU A 171 21.33 -6.54 -11.86
N ALA A 172 21.67 -6.38 -13.14
CA ALA A 172 20.70 -5.99 -14.17
C ALA A 172 19.65 -7.09 -14.40
N TRP A 173 20.06 -8.36 -14.43
CA TRP A 173 19.13 -9.49 -14.49
C TRP A 173 18.27 -9.61 -13.22
N LEU A 174 18.87 -9.39 -12.05
CA LEU A 174 18.14 -9.32 -10.79
C LEU A 174 17.09 -8.20 -10.81
N LEU A 175 17.44 -7.01 -11.30
CA LEU A 175 16.53 -5.88 -11.41
C LEU A 175 15.33 -6.22 -12.30
N LEU A 176 15.54 -6.89 -13.44
CA LEU A 176 14.42 -7.35 -14.28
C LEU A 176 13.51 -8.34 -13.55
N GLY A 177 14.09 -9.30 -12.82
CA GLY A 177 13.32 -10.25 -12.02
C GLY A 177 12.49 -9.56 -10.92
N LEU A 178 13.09 -8.59 -10.22
CA LEU A 178 12.42 -7.78 -9.20
C LEU A 178 11.32 -6.90 -9.82
N ALA A 179 11.59 -6.26 -10.96
CA ALA A 179 10.63 -5.44 -11.68
C ALA A 179 9.43 -6.30 -12.14
N ALA A 180 9.68 -7.45 -12.77
CA ALA A 180 8.62 -8.37 -13.17
C ALA A 180 7.77 -8.82 -11.97
N THR A 181 8.41 -9.17 -10.85
CA THR A 181 7.73 -9.54 -9.60
C THR A 181 6.91 -8.38 -9.04
N HIS A 182 7.45 -7.16 -9.08
CA HIS A 182 6.75 -5.95 -8.66
C HIS A 182 5.50 -5.71 -9.52
N LEU A 183 5.62 -5.76 -10.85
CA LEU A 183 4.49 -5.62 -11.77
C LEU A 183 3.43 -6.71 -11.54
N ALA A 184 3.85 -7.96 -11.33
CA ALA A 184 2.94 -9.06 -11.00
C ALA A 184 2.18 -8.79 -9.68
N GLY A 185 2.88 -8.30 -8.65
CA GLY A 185 2.28 -7.88 -7.39
C GLY A 185 1.27 -6.73 -7.57
N VAL A 186 1.62 -5.72 -8.37
CA VAL A 186 0.72 -4.61 -8.72
C VAL A 186 -0.55 -5.12 -9.40
N VAL A 187 -0.42 -5.99 -10.41
CA VAL A 187 -1.57 -6.59 -11.11
C VAL A 187 -2.42 -7.44 -10.16
N PHE A 188 -1.79 -8.28 -9.35
CA PHE A 188 -2.45 -9.15 -8.38
C PHE A 188 -3.26 -8.34 -7.37
N THR A 189 -2.64 -7.37 -6.71
CA THR A 189 -3.32 -6.51 -5.73
C THR A 189 -4.38 -5.65 -6.40
N SER A 190 -4.13 -5.14 -7.61
CA SER A 190 -5.13 -4.35 -8.35
C SER A 190 -6.39 -5.16 -8.65
N ARG A 191 -6.23 -6.42 -9.09
CA ARG A 191 -7.37 -7.32 -9.36
C ARG A 191 -8.11 -7.70 -8.08
N ARG A 192 -7.38 -8.06 -7.03
CA ARG A 192 -7.96 -8.54 -5.76
C ARG A 192 -8.70 -7.44 -5.01
N GLN A 193 -8.15 -6.22 -5.00
CA GLN A 193 -8.78 -5.06 -4.35
C GLN A 193 -9.74 -4.30 -5.29
N ARG A 194 -9.81 -4.68 -6.57
CA ARG A 194 -10.57 -3.99 -7.64
C ARG A 194 -10.23 -2.49 -7.73
N GLU A 195 -8.95 -2.17 -7.57
CA GLU A 195 -8.41 -0.81 -7.65
C GLU A 195 -7.28 -0.77 -8.66
N ASN A 196 -7.31 0.20 -9.59
CA ASN A 196 -6.23 0.34 -10.55
C ASN A 196 -5.06 1.09 -9.89
N LEU A 197 -4.07 0.35 -9.39
CA LEU A 197 -2.90 0.92 -8.70
C LEU A 197 -2.01 1.75 -9.64
N VAL A 198 -1.94 1.41 -10.93
CA VAL A 198 -1.21 2.20 -11.94
C VAL A 198 -1.87 3.57 -12.09
N ARG A 199 -3.20 3.61 -12.19
CA ARG A 199 -3.96 4.87 -12.21
C ARG A 199 -3.82 5.65 -10.91
N ALA A 200 -3.78 4.97 -9.76
CA ALA A 200 -3.50 5.63 -8.48
C ALA A 200 -2.09 6.25 -8.46
N MET A 201 -1.10 5.63 -9.09
CA MET A 201 0.25 6.18 -9.20
C MET A 201 0.34 7.36 -10.20
N LEU A 202 -0.52 7.39 -11.21
CA LEU A 202 -0.63 8.54 -12.12
C LEU A 202 -1.44 9.68 -11.52
N GLY A 203 -2.46 9.41 -10.71
CA GLY A 203 -3.38 10.44 -10.18
C GLY A 203 -3.10 10.87 -8.73
N GLY A 204 -2.33 10.11 -7.96
CA GLY A 204 -2.11 10.32 -6.52
C GLY A 204 -3.30 9.96 -5.61
N ASN A 205 -4.47 9.75 -6.21
CA ASN A 205 -5.74 9.53 -5.51
C ASN A 205 -6.03 8.05 -5.33
N LYS A 206 -6.31 7.63 -4.09
CA LYS A 206 -6.88 6.31 -3.78
C LYS A 206 -8.33 6.46 -3.34
N ALA A 207 -9.13 5.40 -3.51
CA ALA A 207 -10.50 5.38 -3.02
C ALA A 207 -10.54 5.59 -1.50
N ALA A 208 -11.58 6.29 -1.01
CA ALA A 208 -11.76 6.62 0.39
C ALA A 208 -11.58 5.40 1.33
N PRO A 209 -11.10 5.61 2.57
CA PRO A 209 -10.97 4.54 3.56
C PRO A 209 -12.31 3.84 3.77
N ARG A 210 -12.27 2.52 3.84
CA ARG A 210 -13.39 1.65 4.23
C ARG A 210 -13.15 1.16 5.66
N PRO A 211 -14.21 0.84 6.42
CA PRO A 211 -14.06 0.22 7.73
C PRO A 211 -13.19 -1.05 7.64
N GLY A 212 -12.10 -1.11 8.40
CA GLY A 212 -11.13 -2.23 8.40
C GLY A 212 -9.87 -2.02 7.55
N ASP A 213 -9.72 -0.88 6.88
CA ASP A 213 -8.46 -0.52 6.23
C ASP A 213 -7.37 -0.17 7.26
N VAL A 214 -6.12 -0.49 6.91
CA VAL A 214 -4.92 -0.20 7.72
C VAL A 214 -4.14 0.96 7.10
N ASP A 215 -3.83 1.96 7.92
CA ASP A 215 -2.96 3.11 7.60
C ASP A 215 -1.48 2.71 7.42
#